data_AF-M4S2X9-F1
#
_entry.id   AF-M4S2X9-F1
#
_cell.length_a   1.000
_cell.length_b   1.000
_cell.length_c   1.000
_cell.angle_alpha   90.00
_cell.angle_beta   90.00
_cell.angle_gamma   90.00
#
_symmetry.space_group_name_H-M   'P 1'
#
loop_
_entity.id
_entity.type
_entity.pdbx_description
1 polymer ?
#
loop_
_entity_poly.entity_id
_entity_poly.type
_entity_poly.pdbx_seq_one_letter_code
_entity_poly.pdbx_strand_id
1 'polypeptide(L)'
;MIAAARFRSVLWVAAASTAGLACYMVTQGVAAERAELARTERAILANRVAIRDLETELGTRGSLAQMERWNAQALALKAPEARQFIGGEVQLASLGMPAKPAMEAKLVQVAAAKPIAPVAPSAPAEPDAVGTEEPMLRHATYMKPAPDRVAGLERKISARGDLLGADALAEIGRIARTERAPGAQ
;
A
#
# COMPACT_ATOMS: atom_id res chain seq x y z
N MET A 1 -15.09 -75.94 -28.21
CA MET A 1 -15.69 -74.61 -28.52
C MET A 1 -16.57 -74.00 -27.41
N ILE A 2 -16.80 -74.67 -26.26
CA ILE A 2 -17.67 -74.14 -25.18
C ILE A 2 -16.97 -73.08 -24.31
N ALA A 3 -15.65 -73.17 -24.11
CA ALA A 3 -14.90 -72.21 -23.29
C ALA A 3 -14.91 -70.77 -23.88
N ALA A 4 -14.77 -70.63 -25.20
CA ALA A 4 -14.75 -69.34 -25.88
C ALA A 4 -16.07 -68.55 -25.74
N ALA A 5 -17.22 -69.25 -25.70
CA ALA A 5 -18.52 -68.61 -25.50
C ALA A 5 -18.70 -68.06 -24.06
N ARG A 6 -18.10 -68.71 -23.06
CA ARG A 6 -18.17 -68.30 -21.65
C ARG A 6 -17.28 -67.09 -21.34
N PHE A 7 -16.13 -66.99 -22.00
CA PHE A 7 -15.30 -65.78 -21.93
C PHE A 7 -16.05 -64.56 -22.48
N ARG A 8 -16.84 -64.73 -23.54
CA ARG A 8 -17.64 -63.63 -24.11
C ARG A 8 -18.69 -63.10 -23.13
N SER A 9 -19.35 -63.95 -22.35
CA SER A 9 -20.27 -63.48 -21.29
C SER A 9 -19.55 -62.76 -20.15
N VAL A 10 -18.37 -63.24 -19.75
CA VAL A 10 -17.56 -62.57 -18.70
C VAL A 10 -17.10 -61.19 -19.18
N LEU A 11 -16.71 -61.06 -20.44
CA LEU A 11 -16.31 -59.77 -21.03
C LEU A 11 -17.45 -58.76 -21.03
N TRP A 12 -18.69 -59.18 -21.35
CA TRP A 12 -19.85 -58.28 -21.28
C TRP A 12 -20.15 -57.79 -19.87
N VAL A 13 -20.05 -58.67 -18.86
CA VAL A 13 -20.23 -58.28 -17.46
C VAL A 13 -19.11 -57.34 -17.00
N ALA A 14 -17.86 -57.64 -17.35
CA ALA A 14 -16.72 -56.77 -17.04
C ALA A 14 -16.84 -55.39 -17.70
N ALA A 15 -17.32 -55.34 -18.95
CA ALA A 15 -17.57 -54.09 -19.65
C ALA A 15 -18.67 -53.28 -18.96
N ALA A 16 -19.80 -53.91 -18.60
CA ALA A 16 -20.88 -53.24 -17.87
C ALA A 16 -20.43 -52.73 -16.49
N SER A 17 -19.66 -53.54 -15.75
CA SER A 17 -19.10 -53.14 -14.45
C SER A 17 -18.13 -51.96 -14.58
N THR A 18 -17.25 -51.99 -15.58
CA THR A 18 -16.29 -50.91 -15.85
C THR A 18 -17.02 -49.62 -16.21
N ALA A 19 -18.06 -49.69 -17.05
CA ALA A 19 -18.89 -48.54 -17.40
C ALA A 19 -19.59 -47.93 -16.16
N GLY A 20 -20.11 -48.79 -15.27
CA GLY A 20 -20.68 -48.35 -13.99
C GLY A 20 -19.65 -47.63 -13.10
N LEU A 21 -18.45 -48.19 -12.98
CA LEU A 21 -17.36 -47.57 -12.23
C LEU A 21 -16.92 -46.23 -12.83
N ALA A 22 -16.85 -46.13 -14.16
CA ALA A 22 -16.50 -44.88 -14.85
C ALA A 22 -17.56 -43.80 -14.59
N CYS A 23 -18.85 -44.14 -14.67
CA CYS A 23 -19.93 -43.22 -14.34
C CYS A 23 -19.85 -42.74 -12.88
N TYR A 24 -19.50 -43.64 -11.95
CA TYR A 24 -19.28 -43.29 -10.55
C TYR A 24 -18.10 -42.33 -10.36
N MET A 25 -16.96 -42.60 -11.00
CA MET A 25 -15.78 -41.71 -10.95
C MET A 25 -16.13 -40.29 -11.45
N VAL A 26 -16.88 -40.19 -12.55
CA VAL A 26 -17.34 -38.89 -13.08
C VAL A 26 -18.25 -38.17 -12.06
N THR A 27 -19.12 -38.90 -11.37
CA THR A 27 -20.00 -38.34 -10.32
C THR A 27 -19.20 -37.83 -9.12
N GLN A 28 -18.15 -38.54 -8.71
CA GLN A 28 -17.27 -38.09 -7.64
C GLN A 28 -16.46 -36.85 -8.04
N GLY A 29 -16.11 -36.70 -9.33
CA GLY A 29 -15.45 -35.50 -9.85
C GLY A 29 -16.23 -34.22 -9.55
N VAL A 30 -17.56 -34.24 -9.66
CA VAL A 30 -18.41 -33.07 -9.34
C VAL A 30 -18.26 -32.65 -7.87
N ALA A 31 -18.06 -33.59 -6.95
CA ALA A 31 -17.83 -33.27 -5.55
C ALA A 31 -16.45 -32.61 -5.33
N ALA A 32 -15.43 -33.06 -6.05
CA ALA A 32 -14.10 -32.45 -6.04
C ALA A 32 -14.14 -31.02 -6.61
N GLU A 33 -14.82 -30.82 -7.74
CA GLU A 33 -15.00 -29.50 -8.36
C GLU A 33 -15.75 -28.53 -7.43
N ARG A 34 -16.81 -28.98 -6.75
CA ARG A 34 -17.51 -28.16 -5.74
C ARG A 34 -16.59 -27.77 -4.58
N ALA A 35 -15.69 -28.67 -4.17
CA ALA A 35 -14.73 -28.37 -3.11
C ALA A 35 -13.70 -27.31 -3.55
N GLU A 36 -13.21 -27.38 -4.78
CA GLU A 36 -12.30 -26.39 -5.36
C GLU A 36 -12.97 -25.02 -5.58
N LEU A 37 -14.22 -25.00 -6.04
CA LEU A 37 -15.03 -23.78 -6.10
C LEU A 37 -15.18 -23.14 -4.72
N ALA A 38 -15.55 -23.93 -3.70
CA ALA A 38 -15.68 -23.42 -2.34
C ALA A 38 -14.35 -22.90 -1.76
N ARG A 39 -13.20 -23.47 -2.15
CA ARG A 39 -11.87 -22.95 -1.77
C ARG A 39 -11.61 -21.58 -2.40
N THR A 40 -11.89 -21.45 -3.69
CA THR A 40 -11.69 -20.19 -4.43
C THR A 40 -12.61 -19.09 -3.90
N GLU A 41 -13.88 -19.40 -3.63
CA GLU A 41 -14.83 -18.47 -3.02
C GLU A 41 -14.35 -17.94 -1.67
N ARG A 42 -13.80 -18.83 -0.81
CA ARG A 42 -13.20 -18.41 0.47
C ARG A 42 -11.99 -17.50 0.27
N ALA A 43 -11.13 -17.81 -0.70
CA ALA A 43 -9.98 -16.96 -1.03
C ALA A 43 -10.42 -15.57 -1.52
N ILE A 44 -11.45 -15.50 -2.36
CA ILE A 44 -12.04 -14.24 -2.82
C ILE A 44 -12.57 -13.42 -1.63
N LEU A 45 -13.29 -14.06 -0.71
CA LEU A 45 -13.81 -13.37 0.49
C LEU A 45 -12.68 -12.87 1.39
N ALA A 46 -11.64 -13.67 1.62
CA ALA A 46 -10.46 -13.26 2.39
C ALA A 46 -9.77 -12.05 1.75
N ASN A 47 -9.57 -12.08 0.43
CA ASN A 47 -8.97 -10.98 -0.32
C ASN A 47 -9.82 -9.70 -0.26
N ARG A 48 -11.16 -9.81 -0.32
CA ARG A 48 -12.06 -8.65 -0.18
C ARG A 48 -11.96 -8.00 1.21
N VAL A 49 -11.77 -8.80 2.26
CA VAL A 49 -11.54 -8.27 3.61
C VAL A 49 -10.20 -7.55 3.69
N ALA A 50 -9.13 -8.15 3.14
CA ALA A 50 -7.81 -7.53 3.11
C ALA A 50 -7.80 -6.22 2.31
N ILE A 51 -8.49 -6.15 1.17
CA ILE A 51 -8.61 -4.91 0.38
C ILE A 51 -9.27 -3.81 1.22
N ARG A 52 -10.36 -4.12 1.93
CA ARG A 52 -11.03 -3.12 2.78
C ARG A 52 -10.12 -2.61 3.89
N ASP A 53 -9.35 -3.50 4.52
CA ASP A 53 -8.38 -3.12 5.54
C ASP A 53 -7.31 -2.18 4.97
N LEU A 54 -6.73 -2.55 3.82
CA LEU A 54 -5.77 -1.73 3.10
C LEU A 54 -6.33 -0.37 2.68
N GLU A 55 -7.59 -0.32 2.21
CA GLU A 55 -8.28 0.93 1.88
C GLU A 55 -8.47 1.82 3.11
N THR A 56 -8.75 1.24 4.29
CA THR A 56 -8.86 2.02 5.52
C THR A 56 -7.49 2.57 5.97
N GLU A 57 -6.42 1.77 5.87
CA GLU A 57 -5.06 2.23 6.17
C GLU A 57 -4.59 3.31 5.19
N LEU A 58 -4.86 3.14 3.89
CA LEU A 58 -4.57 4.15 2.87
C LEU A 58 -5.42 5.40 3.03
N GLY A 59 -6.69 5.28 3.40
CA GLY A 59 -7.57 6.42 3.66
C GLY A 59 -7.02 7.28 4.79
N THR A 60 -6.57 6.65 5.88
CA THR A 60 -5.98 7.38 7.01
C THR A 60 -4.62 8.00 6.66
N ARG A 61 -3.72 7.27 5.99
CA ARG A 61 -2.39 7.80 5.61
C ARG A 61 -2.44 8.84 4.49
N GLY A 62 -3.32 8.65 3.50
CA GLY A 62 -3.47 9.56 2.36
C GLY A 62 -4.21 10.85 2.72
N SER A 63 -5.15 10.79 3.68
CA SER A 63 -5.89 11.96 4.15
C SER A 63 -4.96 13.00 4.81
N LEU A 64 -3.90 12.59 5.51
CA LEU A 64 -2.94 13.52 6.12
C LEU A 64 -2.25 14.41 5.08
N ALA A 65 -1.80 13.83 3.97
CA ALA A 65 -1.16 14.61 2.89
C ALA A 65 -2.15 15.56 2.20
N GLN A 66 -3.44 15.20 2.15
CA GLN A 66 -4.49 16.10 1.66
C GLN A 66 -4.77 17.24 2.64
N MET A 67 -4.85 16.96 3.94
CA MET A 67 -5.03 17.97 4.98
C MET A 67 -3.87 18.95 5.02
N GLU A 68 -2.62 18.49 4.84
CA GLU A 68 -1.46 19.37 4.77
C GLU A 68 -1.53 20.33 3.57
N ARG A 69 -1.93 19.84 2.39
CA ARG A 69 -2.14 20.68 1.21
C ARG A 69 -3.24 21.71 1.43
N TRP A 70 -4.38 21.31 1.97
CA TRP A 70 -5.49 22.23 2.28
C TRP A 70 -5.11 23.25 3.36
N ASN A 71 -4.34 22.82 4.34
CA ASN A 71 -3.82 23.69 5.38
C ASN A 71 -2.89 24.77 4.78
N ALA A 72 -2.00 24.37 3.88
CA ALA A 72 -1.09 25.29 3.20
C ALA A 72 -1.79 26.24 2.22
N GLN A 73 -2.85 25.79 1.53
CA GLN A 73 -3.48 26.57 0.46
C GLN A 73 -4.60 27.50 0.92
N ALA A 74 -5.40 27.10 1.91
CA ALA A 74 -6.64 27.81 2.24
C ALA A 74 -6.82 28.11 3.73
N LEU A 75 -6.40 27.20 4.62
CA LEU A 75 -6.75 27.29 6.04
C LEU A 75 -5.70 28.01 6.89
N ALA A 76 -4.43 28.05 6.46
CA ALA A 76 -3.32 28.71 7.16
C ALA A 76 -3.26 28.40 8.67
N LEU A 77 -3.68 27.19 9.08
CA LEU A 77 -3.68 26.74 10.46
C LEU A 77 -2.23 26.41 10.85
N LYS A 78 -1.56 27.39 11.43
CA LYS A 78 -0.26 27.20 12.10
C LYS A 78 -0.52 26.97 13.59
N ALA A 79 0.19 26.03 14.20
CA ALA A 79 0.15 25.89 15.66
C ALA A 79 0.64 27.21 16.30
N PRO A 80 -0.01 27.70 17.37
CA PRO A 80 0.39 28.92 18.06
C PRO A 80 1.83 28.83 18.55
N GLU A 81 2.59 29.91 18.35
CA GLU A 81 3.99 29.96 18.75
C GLU A 81 4.12 30.05 20.27
N ALA A 82 5.17 29.46 20.86
CA ALA A 82 5.39 29.46 22.31
C ALA A 82 5.32 30.86 22.96
N ARG A 83 5.69 31.91 22.21
CA ARG A 83 5.63 33.32 22.63
C ARG A 83 4.22 33.91 22.69
N GLN A 84 3.23 33.26 22.09
CA GLN A 84 1.82 33.66 22.12
C GLN A 84 1.11 33.11 23.37
N PHE A 85 1.74 32.18 24.07
CA PHE A 85 1.27 31.70 25.36
C PHE A 85 1.77 32.60 26.48
N ILE A 86 0.88 32.89 27.41
CA ILE A 86 1.16 33.68 28.60
C ILE A 86 1.78 32.73 29.63
N GLY A 87 2.96 33.08 30.15
CA GLY A 87 3.73 32.21 31.04
C GLY A 87 3.28 32.20 32.50
N GLY A 88 2.30 33.02 32.90
CA GLY A 88 1.83 33.05 34.28
C GLY A 88 0.75 34.10 34.59
N GLU A 89 0.25 34.02 35.83
CA GLU A 89 -0.94 34.75 36.31
C GLU A 89 -0.76 36.28 36.30
N VAL A 90 0.46 36.75 36.58
CA VAL A 90 0.81 38.19 36.54
C VAL A 90 0.74 38.74 35.12
N GLN A 91 1.19 37.97 34.13
CA GLN A 91 1.18 38.37 32.72
C GLN A 91 -0.25 38.30 32.15
N LEU A 92 -1.10 37.41 32.68
CA LEU A 92 -2.54 37.38 32.39
C LEU A 92 -3.26 38.60 32.98
N ALA A 93 -2.95 38.98 34.22
CA ALA A 93 -3.53 40.16 34.88
C ALA A 93 -3.25 41.47 34.10
N SER A 94 -2.13 41.53 33.37
CA SER A 94 -1.74 42.69 32.56
C SER A 94 -2.63 42.91 31.32
N LEU A 95 -3.28 41.86 30.80
CA LEU A 95 -4.17 41.95 29.64
C LEU A 95 -5.59 42.41 29.99
N GLY A 96 -6.00 42.26 31.26
CA GLY A 96 -7.31 42.70 31.75
C GLY A 96 -7.36 44.17 32.17
N MET A 97 -6.23 44.87 32.18
CA MET A 97 -6.19 46.29 32.54
C MET A 97 -6.54 47.16 31.31
N PRO A 98 -7.50 48.10 31.43
CA PRO A 98 -7.78 49.04 30.35
C PRO A 98 -6.51 49.83 30.04
N ALA A 99 -6.20 50.00 28.74
CA ALA A 99 -5.04 50.77 28.30
C ALA A 99 -5.11 52.18 28.91
N LYS A 100 -4.31 52.42 29.95
CA LYS A 100 -4.18 53.76 30.53
C LYS A 100 -3.54 54.64 29.46
N PRO A 101 -4.12 55.80 29.13
CA PRO A 101 -3.45 56.76 28.26
C PRO A 101 -2.08 57.07 28.87
N ALA A 102 -1.06 57.05 28.03
CA ALA A 102 0.33 57.25 28.41
C ALA A 102 0.47 58.59 29.14
N MET A 103 0.47 58.57 30.47
CA MET A 103 0.93 59.68 31.26
C MET A 103 2.42 59.45 31.50
N GLU A 104 3.22 60.27 30.84
CA GLU A 104 4.68 60.31 30.97
C GLU A 104 5.06 60.51 32.44
N ALA A 105 5.34 59.42 33.14
CA ALA A 105 6.09 59.46 34.38
C ALA A 105 7.55 59.10 34.05
N LYS A 106 8.34 60.13 33.78
CA LYS A 106 9.80 60.07 33.68
C LYS A 106 10.36 59.52 34.99
N LEU A 107 10.78 58.27 34.99
CA LEU A 107 11.56 57.67 36.08
C LEU A 107 12.96 57.30 35.56
N VAL A 108 13.93 57.72 36.35
CA VAL A 108 15.36 57.82 36.10
C VAL A 108 16.00 56.43 35.95
N GLN A 109 16.94 56.34 35.00
CA GLN A 109 17.75 55.15 34.69
C GLN A 109 18.71 54.76 35.82
N VAL A 110 18.92 53.46 36.07
CA VAL A 110 20.23 52.92 36.48
C VAL A 110 20.45 51.50 35.92
N ALA A 111 21.69 51.28 35.50
CA ALA A 111 22.39 50.02 35.22
C ALA A 111 22.28 49.40 33.81
N ALA A 112 23.43 49.46 33.14
CA ALA A 112 23.73 48.94 31.82
C ALA A 112 23.70 47.40 31.75
N ALA A 113 23.04 46.88 30.72
CA ALA A 113 23.31 45.57 30.16
C ALA A 113 23.47 45.69 28.64
N LYS A 114 24.57 45.10 28.16
CA LYS A 114 25.15 45.02 26.81
C LYS A 114 24.09 44.87 25.67
N PRO A 115 24.21 45.58 24.53
CA PRO A 115 23.31 45.37 23.41
C PRO A 115 23.66 44.07 22.66
N ILE A 116 22.67 43.21 22.46
CA ILE A 116 22.69 42.15 21.46
C ILE A 116 22.28 42.80 20.13
N ALA A 117 23.08 42.61 19.09
CA ALA A 117 22.83 43.15 17.76
C ALA A 117 21.51 42.59 17.17
N PRO A 118 20.70 43.41 16.49
CA PRO A 118 19.51 42.91 15.79
C PRO A 118 19.95 42.09 14.56
N VAL A 119 19.46 40.86 14.45
CA VAL A 119 19.43 40.14 13.17
C VAL A 119 18.40 40.85 12.29
N ALA A 120 18.82 41.27 11.10
CA ALA A 120 17.96 41.91 10.12
C ALA A 120 16.82 40.96 9.70
N PRO A 121 15.58 41.46 9.53
CA PRO A 121 14.53 40.67 8.92
C PRO A 121 14.91 40.38 7.46
N SER A 122 14.89 39.10 7.09
CA SER A 122 14.94 38.70 5.68
C SER A 122 13.69 39.24 4.99
N ALA A 123 13.86 39.93 3.87
CA ALA A 123 12.78 40.45 3.05
C ALA A 123 11.81 39.31 2.64
N PRO A 124 10.50 39.59 2.50
CA PRO A 124 9.59 38.65 1.86
C PRO A 124 10.05 38.40 0.42
N ALA A 125 10.28 37.14 0.06
CA ALA A 125 10.36 36.77 -1.35
C ALA A 125 9.00 37.07 -1.99
N GLU A 126 9.02 37.78 -3.11
CA GLU A 126 7.86 37.97 -3.97
C GLU A 126 7.30 36.60 -4.39
N PRO A 127 5.96 36.46 -4.51
CA PRO A 127 5.39 35.25 -5.06
C PRO A 127 5.77 35.14 -6.53
N ASP A 128 6.60 34.15 -6.88
CA ASP A 128 6.71 33.69 -8.25
C ASP A 128 5.29 33.31 -8.71
N ALA A 129 4.85 33.96 -9.79
CA ALA A 129 3.61 33.66 -10.45
C ALA A 129 3.66 32.21 -10.95
N VAL A 130 3.00 31.30 -10.23
CA VAL A 130 2.85 29.90 -10.64
C VAL A 130 1.89 29.89 -11.83
N GLY A 131 2.47 29.76 -13.02
CA GLY A 131 1.74 29.32 -14.20
C GLY A 131 1.02 28.01 -13.91
N THR A 132 -0.17 27.86 -14.47
CA THR A 132 -1.00 26.66 -14.43
C THR A 132 -0.20 25.45 -14.92
N GLU A 133 0.46 24.72 -14.02
CA GLU A 133 1.05 23.43 -14.35
C GLU A 133 0.01 22.32 -14.15
N GLU A 134 -0.55 21.92 -15.28
CA GLU A 134 -1.33 20.72 -15.52
C GLU A 134 -0.63 19.49 -14.88
N PRO A 135 -1.36 18.54 -14.27
CA PRO A 135 -0.75 17.41 -13.61
C PRO A 135 0.01 16.54 -14.62
N MET A 136 1.34 16.60 -14.59
CA MET A 136 2.20 15.70 -15.37
C MET A 136 1.96 14.26 -14.91
N LEU A 137 1.20 13.52 -15.72
CA LEU A 137 1.12 12.06 -15.65
C LEU A 137 2.51 11.49 -15.91
N ARG A 138 3.22 11.09 -14.85
CA ARG A 138 4.47 10.33 -14.99
C ARG A 138 4.17 8.97 -15.61
N HIS A 139 4.44 8.85 -16.91
CA HIS A 139 4.52 7.55 -17.56
C HIS A 139 5.67 6.75 -16.95
N ALA A 140 5.34 5.61 -16.32
CA ALA A 140 6.33 4.67 -15.85
C ALA A 140 6.94 3.94 -17.06
N THR A 141 8.11 4.37 -17.51
CA THR A 141 8.89 3.65 -18.52
C THR A 141 9.41 2.35 -17.91
N TYR A 142 8.86 1.21 -18.33
CA TYR A 142 9.36 -0.10 -17.95
C TYR A 142 10.75 -0.31 -18.57
N MET A 143 11.79 -0.32 -17.73
CA MET A 143 13.13 -0.78 -18.14
C MET A 143 13.29 -2.26 -17.79
N LYS A 144 13.45 -3.09 -18.82
CA LYS A 144 13.76 -4.51 -18.66
C LYS A 144 15.06 -4.66 -17.85
N PRO A 145 15.04 -5.32 -16.68
CA PRO A 145 16.24 -5.45 -15.86
C PRO A 145 17.30 -6.32 -16.55
N ALA A 146 18.57 -5.97 -16.32
CA ALA A 146 19.71 -6.74 -16.79
C ALA A 146 19.66 -8.18 -16.23
N PRO A 147 20.02 -9.20 -17.03
CA PRO A 147 19.83 -10.61 -16.69
C PRO A 147 20.55 -11.02 -15.38
N ASP A 148 21.68 -10.40 -15.07
CA ASP A 148 22.46 -10.71 -13.87
C ASP A 148 21.75 -10.29 -12.57
N ARG A 149 20.93 -9.23 -12.63
CA ARG A 149 20.10 -8.79 -11.49
C ARG A 149 18.97 -9.77 -11.21
N VAL A 150 18.41 -10.38 -12.27
CA VAL A 150 17.35 -11.39 -12.15
C VAL A 150 17.92 -12.66 -11.50
N ALA A 151 19.08 -13.13 -11.96
CA ALA A 151 19.76 -14.29 -11.37
C ALA A 151 20.14 -14.09 -9.89
N GLY A 152 20.51 -12.87 -9.49
CA GLY A 152 20.79 -12.53 -8.10
C GLY A 152 19.54 -12.51 -7.22
N LEU A 153 18.39 -12.09 -7.76
CA LEU A 153 17.12 -12.07 -7.05
C LEU A 153 16.54 -13.48 -6.88
N GLU A 154 16.59 -14.32 -7.92
CA GLU A 154 16.18 -15.73 -7.88
C GLU A 154 16.95 -16.51 -6.80
N ARG A 155 18.26 -16.23 -6.66
CA ARG A 155 19.10 -16.85 -5.62
C ARG A 155 18.73 -16.41 -4.21
N LYS A 156 18.35 -15.14 -4.03
CA LYS A 156 17.88 -14.60 -2.73
C LYS A 156 16.49 -15.13 -2.36
N ILE A 157 15.61 -15.32 -3.34
CA ILE A 157 14.28 -15.91 -3.14
C ILE A 157 14.42 -17.39 -2.79
N SER A 158 15.30 -18.13 -3.48
CA SER A 158 15.60 -19.54 -3.18
C SER A 158 16.24 -19.73 -1.80
N ALA A 159 17.06 -18.77 -1.36
CA ALA A 159 17.64 -18.76 -0.01
C ALA A 159 16.63 -18.41 1.10
N ARG A 160 15.47 -17.84 0.73
CA ARG A 160 14.35 -17.50 1.63
C ARG A 160 13.19 -18.47 1.38
N GLY A 161 13.49 -19.77 1.41
CA GLY A 161 12.62 -20.88 1.03
C GLY A 161 11.34 -21.10 1.87
N ASP A 162 11.04 -20.24 2.83
CA ASP A 162 9.84 -20.34 3.68
C ASP A 162 8.65 -19.51 3.20
N LEU A 163 8.82 -18.57 2.25
CA LEU A 163 7.73 -17.65 1.86
C LEU A 163 6.97 -18.08 0.61
N LEU A 164 7.54 -18.96 -0.21
CA LEU A 164 6.95 -19.53 -1.40
C LEU A 164 7.29 -21.02 -1.35
N GLY A 165 6.29 -21.87 -1.07
CA GLY A 165 6.49 -23.32 -1.03
C GLY A 165 7.20 -23.82 -2.30
N ALA A 166 8.05 -24.84 -2.18
CA ALA A 166 8.86 -25.36 -3.27
C ALA A 166 8.06 -25.64 -4.56
N ASP A 167 6.79 -26.02 -4.41
CA ASP A 167 5.85 -26.27 -5.51
C ASP A 167 5.49 -24.99 -6.29
N ALA A 168 5.33 -23.85 -5.62
CA ALA A 168 5.01 -22.58 -6.25
C ALA A 168 6.18 -22.06 -7.11
N LEU A 169 7.42 -22.23 -6.64
CA LEU A 169 8.61 -21.87 -7.40
C LEU A 169 8.81 -22.79 -8.61
N ALA A 170 8.51 -24.09 -8.47
CA ALA A 170 8.56 -25.04 -9.58
C ALA A 170 7.51 -24.73 -10.65
N GLU A 171 6.31 -24.28 -10.26
CA GLU A 171 5.24 -23.86 -11.15
C GLU A 171 5.64 -22.60 -11.95
N ILE A 172 6.14 -21.57 -11.26
CA ILE A 172 6.59 -20.32 -11.89
C ILE A 172 7.72 -20.60 -12.89
N GLY A 173 8.67 -21.46 -12.53
CA GLY A 173 9.75 -21.87 -13.45
C GLY A 173 9.25 -22.65 -14.67
N ARG A 174 8.14 -23.39 -14.55
CA ARG A 174 7.50 -24.06 -15.68
C ARG A 174 6.87 -23.05 -16.63
N ILE A 175 6.12 -22.10 -16.10
CA ILE A 175 5.44 -21.03 -16.85
C ILE A 175 6.47 -20.14 -17.59
N ALA A 176 7.55 -19.75 -16.92
CA ALA A 176 8.60 -18.93 -17.52
C ALA A 176 9.31 -19.62 -18.71
N ARG A 177 9.43 -20.96 -18.68
CA ARG A 177 9.99 -21.73 -19.80
C ARG A 177 9.03 -21.83 -20.97
N THR A 178 7.74 -21.98 -20.70
CA THR A 178 6.71 -22.02 -21.76
C THR A 178 6.56 -20.66 -22.45
N GLU A 179 6.72 -19.56 -21.74
CA GLU A 179 6.66 -18.20 -22.30
C GLU A 179 7.92 -17.81 -23.09
N ARG A 180 9.06 -18.49 -22.89
CA ARG A 180 10.30 -18.23 -23.63
C ARG A 180 10.33 -18.93 -25.00
N ALA A 181 9.43 -19.87 -25.23
CA ALA A 181 9.36 -20.70 -26.43
C ALA A 181 8.57 -20.14 -27.63
N PRO A 182 7.68 -19.12 -27.56
CA PRO A 182 6.92 -18.66 -28.72
C PRO A 182 7.29 -17.23 -29.16
N GLY A 183 8.59 -16.93 -29.32
CA GLY A 183 9.05 -15.58 -29.69
C GLY A 183 10.30 -15.51 -30.58
N ALA A 184 10.64 -16.58 -31.28
CA ALA A 184 11.70 -16.57 -32.29
C ALA A 184 11.13 -17.02 -33.65
N GLN A 185 10.24 -16.21 -34.21
CA GLN A 185 10.03 -16.04 -35.65
C GLN A 185 9.80 -14.56 -35.93
#